data_AF-A0A6H5JJ83-F1
#
_entry.id   AF-A0A6H5JJ83-F1
#
_cell.length_a   1.000
_cell.length_b   1.000
_cell.length_c   1.000
_cell.angle_alpha   90.00
_cell.angle_beta   90.00
_cell.angle_gamma   90.00
#
_symmetry.space_group_name_H-M   'P 1'
#
loop_
_entity.id
_entity.type
_entity.pdbx_description
1 polymer ?
#
loop_
_entity_poly.entity_id
_entity_poly.type
_entity_poly.pdbx_seq_one_letter_code
_entity_poly.pdbx_strand_id
1 'polypeptide(L)'
;MGGGDLEQVNRSKVLHLTGMGLRRIPKPVLRTVGLTRLDLACNELPSVPAAISSLINLEHLWLQGNPIASVHSDIQHCTRLKVLDLRNTALTKLPREIGRLSTILEIDLRGAPLKAKMKFFHRNTKGLMSYLRERDARKHIKVCLAKGKGKGQDDGGTVQPTRFSTGMAPWNGAACETHRPQVVKFGLEVAMTRLAFALFSLKVELYNKLSTGLYREVLDSPTGRHIHPLIKAVCLAFNDLQELKQVARHCDRLFPEDLATGGIDPTAAASTLREKFTVLGRRNERKRLASQLELKMRAIYYDVIDPAAVEGYIASIYQQVELLEDVQFLVRHAGTVMPPDPKEITGIGVKSSMLALQKDMTEARQRCVDGLFETLTQIYNDQESSKVRRLTQRVAEVFAKGSRFADAKELEELKQLKADAQRVFPAEIREAEPIRVRTMFLAQRREQQGD
;
A
#
# COMPACT_ATOMS: atom_id res chain seq x y z
N MET A 1 -43.69 -30.81 -18.06
CA MET A 1 -43.54 -30.30 -16.68
C MET A 1 -44.93 -30.13 -16.11
N GLY A 2 -45.37 -31.05 -15.24
CA GLY A 2 -46.62 -30.93 -14.52
C GLY A 2 -46.49 -29.93 -13.38
N GLY A 3 -47.58 -29.25 -13.01
CA GLY A 3 -47.59 -28.14 -12.04
C GLY A 3 -47.12 -28.46 -10.62
N GLY A 4 -46.90 -29.73 -10.27
CA GLY A 4 -46.52 -30.17 -8.92
C GLY A 4 -45.13 -29.75 -8.45
N ASP A 5 -44.12 -29.72 -9.33
CA ASP A 5 -42.73 -29.39 -8.93
C ASP A 5 -42.54 -27.89 -8.64
N LEU A 6 -43.41 -27.03 -9.16
CA LEU A 6 -43.33 -25.58 -8.97
C LEU A 6 -44.01 -25.10 -7.67
N GLU A 7 -44.93 -25.88 -7.10
CA GLU A 7 -45.56 -25.56 -5.81
C GLU A 7 -44.62 -25.84 -4.62
N GLN A 8 -43.67 -26.77 -4.76
CA GLN A 8 -42.69 -27.08 -3.70
C GLN A 8 -41.68 -25.92 -3.48
N VAL A 9 -41.46 -25.09 -4.51
CA VAL A 9 -40.57 -23.92 -4.51
C VAL A 9 -41.01 -22.85 -3.50
N ASN A 10 -42.30 -22.80 -3.15
CA ASN A 10 -42.84 -21.76 -2.28
C ASN A 10 -42.61 -22.05 -0.79
N ARG A 11 -42.16 -23.27 -0.41
CA ARG A 11 -41.88 -23.65 0.99
C ARG A 11 -40.39 -23.77 1.30
N SER A 12 -39.61 -24.32 0.39
CA SER A 12 -38.15 -24.39 0.49
C SER A 12 -37.56 -23.42 -0.52
N LYS A 13 -36.86 -22.37 -0.05
CA LYS A 13 -36.16 -21.35 -0.89
C LYS A 13 -35.03 -21.93 -1.78
N VAL A 14 -35.06 -23.23 -2.03
CA VAL A 14 -34.07 -24.06 -2.70
C VAL A 14 -34.79 -24.82 -3.82
N LEU A 15 -34.22 -24.78 -5.02
CA LEU A 15 -34.74 -25.48 -6.18
C LEU A 15 -33.64 -26.30 -6.83
N HIS A 16 -33.89 -27.62 -6.96
CA HIS A 16 -33.02 -28.57 -7.60
C HIS A 16 -33.60 -29.00 -8.96
N LEU A 17 -32.90 -28.70 -10.04
CA LEU A 17 -33.28 -29.04 -11.41
C LEU A 17 -32.11 -29.73 -12.14
N THR A 18 -31.29 -30.46 -11.41
CA THR A 18 -30.08 -31.13 -11.90
C THR A 18 -30.44 -32.27 -12.85
N GLY A 19 -29.74 -32.40 -13.97
CA GLY A 19 -29.87 -33.59 -14.83
C GLY A 19 -31.17 -33.72 -15.63
N MET A 20 -31.94 -32.63 -15.78
CA MET A 20 -33.26 -32.65 -16.41
C MET A 20 -33.24 -32.39 -17.93
N GLY A 21 -32.07 -32.31 -18.56
CA GLY A 21 -31.95 -32.03 -20.00
C GLY A 21 -32.43 -30.63 -20.40
N LEU A 22 -32.38 -29.66 -19.48
CA LEU A 22 -32.92 -28.32 -19.72
C LEU A 22 -32.05 -27.55 -20.72
N ARG A 23 -32.65 -27.16 -21.85
CA ARG A 23 -32.02 -26.24 -22.83
C ARG A 23 -32.18 -24.77 -22.47
N ARG A 24 -33.17 -24.44 -21.63
CA ARG A 24 -33.46 -23.09 -21.14
C ARG A 24 -33.96 -23.17 -19.70
N ILE A 25 -33.64 -22.16 -18.91
CA ILE A 25 -34.20 -22.02 -17.56
C ILE A 25 -35.70 -21.71 -17.69
N PRO A 26 -36.60 -22.49 -17.07
CA PRO A 26 -38.04 -22.25 -17.16
C PRO A 26 -38.42 -20.85 -16.66
N LYS A 27 -39.29 -20.15 -17.40
CA LYS A 27 -39.76 -18.80 -17.01
C LYS A 27 -40.33 -18.72 -15.59
N PRO A 28 -41.06 -19.72 -15.07
CA PRO A 28 -41.57 -19.69 -13.69
C PRO A 28 -40.44 -19.60 -12.64
N VAL A 29 -39.33 -20.31 -12.84
CA VAL A 29 -38.17 -20.28 -11.93
C VAL A 29 -37.58 -18.87 -11.85
N LEU A 30 -37.51 -18.17 -12.98
CA LEU A 30 -37.04 -16.79 -13.08
C LEU A 30 -38.04 -15.76 -12.54
N ARG A 31 -39.23 -16.18 -12.09
CA ARG A 31 -40.23 -15.30 -11.45
C ARG A 31 -40.39 -15.60 -9.96
N THR A 32 -39.74 -16.64 -9.45
CA THR A 32 -39.83 -17.02 -8.05
C THR A 32 -39.13 -15.99 -7.16
N VAL A 33 -39.93 -15.18 -6.46
CA VAL A 33 -39.43 -14.23 -5.48
C VAL A 33 -39.03 -14.98 -4.21
N GLY A 34 -37.77 -14.83 -3.78
CA GLY A 34 -37.27 -15.42 -2.52
C GLY A 34 -36.44 -16.69 -2.67
N LEU A 35 -36.16 -17.13 -3.91
CA LEU A 35 -35.23 -18.23 -4.17
C LEU A 35 -33.81 -17.86 -3.71
N THR A 36 -33.22 -18.67 -2.84
CA THR A 36 -31.85 -18.50 -2.31
C THR A 36 -30.86 -19.50 -2.87
N ARG A 37 -31.30 -20.68 -3.30
CA ARG A 37 -30.44 -21.71 -3.90
C ARG A 37 -31.06 -22.27 -5.17
N LEU A 38 -30.29 -22.29 -6.24
CA LEU A 38 -30.71 -22.81 -7.54
C LEU A 38 -29.65 -23.76 -8.08
N ASP A 39 -30.00 -25.03 -8.19
CA ASP A 39 -29.18 -26.06 -8.80
C ASP A 39 -29.70 -26.37 -10.21
N LEU A 40 -28.88 -26.07 -11.21
CA LEU A 40 -29.11 -26.30 -12.63
C LEU A 40 -28.00 -27.16 -13.24
N ALA A 41 -27.25 -27.89 -12.42
CA ALA A 41 -26.13 -28.70 -12.87
C ALA A 41 -26.53 -29.79 -13.88
N CYS A 42 -25.59 -30.21 -14.72
CA CYS A 42 -25.75 -31.31 -15.67
C CYS A 42 -26.98 -31.16 -16.59
N ASN A 43 -27.21 -29.95 -17.11
CA ASN A 43 -28.26 -29.68 -18.10
C ASN A 43 -27.64 -29.27 -19.46
N GLU A 44 -28.48 -28.89 -20.43
CA GLU A 44 -28.07 -28.49 -21.78
C GLU A 44 -28.11 -26.97 -21.97
N LEU A 45 -27.84 -26.18 -20.92
CA LEU A 45 -27.96 -24.72 -20.99
C LEU A 45 -26.82 -24.10 -21.82
N PRO A 46 -27.12 -23.38 -22.92
CA PRO A 46 -26.09 -22.75 -23.76
C PRO A 46 -25.57 -21.42 -23.20
N SER A 47 -26.35 -20.75 -22.35
CA SER A 47 -25.99 -19.47 -21.73
C SER A 47 -26.80 -19.20 -20.47
N VAL A 48 -26.29 -18.29 -19.64
CA VAL A 48 -27.06 -17.73 -18.52
C VAL A 48 -27.79 -16.46 -18.99
N PRO A 49 -29.13 -16.42 -18.99
CA PRO A 49 -29.90 -15.31 -19.55
C PRO A 49 -29.93 -14.08 -18.63
N ALA A 50 -30.22 -12.90 -19.20
CA ALA A 50 -30.41 -11.65 -18.46
C ALA A 50 -31.44 -11.78 -17.32
N ALA A 51 -32.50 -12.55 -17.55
CA ALA A 51 -33.59 -12.78 -16.61
C ALA A 51 -33.15 -13.44 -15.29
N ILE A 52 -31.94 -14.00 -15.18
CA ILE A 52 -31.39 -14.48 -13.91
C ILE A 52 -31.28 -13.35 -12.86
N SER A 53 -31.13 -12.11 -13.33
CA SER A 53 -31.02 -10.90 -12.49
C SER A 53 -32.25 -10.62 -11.62
N SER A 54 -33.40 -11.18 -11.98
CA SER A 54 -34.64 -11.11 -11.18
C SER A 54 -34.54 -11.83 -9.84
N LEU A 55 -33.61 -12.79 -9.71
CA LEU A 55 -33.39 -13.58 -8.51
C LEU A 55 -32.46 -12.83 -7.54
N ILE A 56 -32.90 -11.65 -7.08
CA ILE A 56 -32.12 -10.74 -6.21
C ILE A 56 -31.70 -11.37 -4.87
N ASN A 57 -32.40 -12.42 -4.44
CA ASN A 57 -32.16 -13.14 -3.18
C ASN A 57 -31.27 -14.39 -3.35
N LEU A 58 -30.80 -14.67 -4.57
CA LEU A 58 -30.03 -15.87 -4.85
C LEU A 58 -28.65 -15.80 -4.19
N GLU A 59 -28.34 -16.81 -3.38
CA GLU A 59 -27.06 -16.95 -2.67
C GLU A 59 -26.18 -18.03 -3.30
N HIS A 60 -26.75 -19.12 -3.81
CA HIS A 60 -26.02 -20.23 -4.42
C HIS A 60 -26.57 -20.55 -5.80
N LEU A 61 -25.70 -20.57 -6.80
CA LEU A 61 -26.02 -20.92 -8.17
C LEU A 61 -25.05 -21.98 -8.70
N TRP A 62 -25.58 -23.17 -8.98
CA TRP A 62 -24.82 -24.30 -9.53
C TRP A 62 -25.17 -24.53 -11.00
N LEU A 63 -24.18 -24.43 -11.88
CA LEU A 63 -24.33 -24.52 -13.33
C LEU A 63 -23.32 -25.50 -13.95
N GLN A 64 -22.63 -26.29 -13.13
CA GLN A 64 -21.58 -27.19 -13.59
C GLN A 64 -22.09 -28.21 -14.61
N GLY A 65 -21.24 -28.60 -15.55
CA GLY A 65 -21.58 -29.63 -16.54
C GLY A 65 -22.65 -29.20 -17.56
N ASN A 66 -22.80 -27.89 -17.78
CA ASN A 66 -23.63 -27.35 -18.86
C ASN A 66 -22.75 -26.80 -20.01
N PRO A 67 -23.20 -26.82 -21.27
CA PRO A 67 -22.48 -26.24 -22.42
C PRO A 67 -22.55 -24.70 -22.47
N ILE A 68 -22.42 -24.03 -21.33
CA ILE A 68 -22.56 -22.58 -21.19
C ILE A 68 -21.39 -21.88 -21.90
N ALA A 69 -21.67 -21.18 -23.00
CA ALA A 69 -20.68 -20.42 -23.75
C ALA A 69 -20.55 -18.96 -23.26
N SER A 70 -21.58 -18.43 -22.59
CA SER A 70 -21.61 -17.05 -22.10
C SER A 70 -22.53 -16.85 -20.89
N VAL A 71 -22.17 -15.86 -20.06
CA VAL A 71 -22.98 -15.37 -18.94
C VAL A 71 -23.37 -13.92 -19.22
N HIS A 72 -24.65 -13.57 -19.07
CA HIS A 72 -25.13 -12.20 -19.28
C HIS A 72 -24.59 -11.23 -18.21
N SER A 73 -24.39 -9.96 -18.58
CA SER A 73 -23.84 -8.93 -17.67
C SER A 73 -24.74 -8.62 -16.47
N ASP A 74 -26.04 -8.85 -16.60
CA ASP A 74 -27.04 -8.52 -15.56
C ASP A 74 -26.96 -9.42 -14.34
N ILE A 75 -26.12 -10.46 -14.37
CA ILE A 75 -25.78 -11.25 -13.18
C ILE A 75 -25.27 -10.38 -12.02
N GLN A 76 -24.74 -9.18 -12.31
CA GLN A 76 -24.35 -8.19 -11.30
C GLN A 76 -25.46 -7.80 -10.33
N HIS A 77 -26.74 -7.96 -10.71
CA HIS A 77 -27.89 -7.61 -9.87
C HIS A 77 -28.25 -8.69 -8.85
N CYS A 78 -27.64 -9.89 -8.93
CA CYS A 78 -27.74 -10.92 -7.90
C CYS A 78 -26.83 -10.55 -6.71
N THR A 79 -27.14 -9.44 -6.03
CA THR A 79 -26.26 -8.81 -5.03
C THR A 79 -26.00 -9.66 -3.78
N ARG A 80 -26.78 -10.72 -3.57
CA ARG A 80 -26.63 -11.69 -2.47
C ARG A 80 -25.88 -12.97 -2.84
N LEU A 81 -25.40 -13.07 -4.08
CA LEU A 81 -24.74 -14.29 -4.58
C LEU A 81 -23.40 -14.52 -3.88
N LYS A 82 -23.29 -15.65 -3.16
CA LYS A 82 -22.11 -16.09 -2.43
C LYS A 82 -21.32 -17.15 -3.19
N VAL A 83 -21.99 -18.05 -3.89
CA VAL A 83 -21.36 -19.16 -4.62
C VAL A 83 -21.87 -19.21 -6.05
N LEU A 84 -20.93 -19.23 -7.00
CA LEU A 84 -21.18 -19.41 -8.42
C LEU A 84 -20.30 -20.54 -8.98
N ASP A 85 -20.92 -21.68 -9.27
CA ASP A 85 -20.22 -22.85 -9.82
C ASP A 85 -20.43 -22.93 -11.34
N LEU A 86 -19.35 -22.76 -12.09
CA LEU A 86 -19.30 -22.78 -13.56
C LEU A 86 -18.30 -23.85 -14.05
N ARG A 87 -18.08 -24.90 -13.26
CA ARG A 87 -17.17 -25.99 -13.64
C ARG A 87 -17.62 -26.72 -14.90
N ASN A 88 -16.68 -27.19 -15.70
CA ASN A 88 -16.93 -27.99 -16.89
C ASN A 88 -17.96 -27.34 -17.82
N THR A 89 -17.83 -26.03 -18.03
CA THR A 89 -18.65 -25.25 -18.97
C THR A 89 -17.86 -24.91 -20.24
N ALA A 90 -18.52 -24.49 -21.31
CA ALA A 90 -17.88 -24.07 -22.56
C ALA A 90 -17.41 -22.59 -22.53
N LEU A 91 -17.22 -22.01 -21.34
CA LEU A 91 -16.94 -20.58 -21.18
C LEU A 91 -15.55 -20.21 -21.71
N THR A 92 -15.52 -19.30 -22.69
CA THR A 92 -14.27 -18.72 -23.23
C THR A 92 -13.93 -17.37 -22.62
N LYS A 93 -14.94 -16.63 -22.15
CA LYS A 93 -14.83 -15.31 -21.52
C LYS A 93 -15.89 -15.18 -20.43
N LEU A 94 -15.58 -14.34 -19.43
CA LEU A 94 -16.51 -13.95 -18.38
C LEU A 94 -16.84 -12.44 -18.51
N PRO A 95 -18.09 -12.00 -18.27
CA PRO A 95 -18.43 -10.59 -18.22
C PRO A 95 -17.68 -9.90 -17.08
N ARG A 96 -17.31 -8.63 -17.27
CA ARG A 96 -16.55 -7.87 -16.26
C ARG A 96 -17.44 -7.38 -15.12
N GLU A 97 -18.73 -7.32 -15.40
CA GLU A 97 -19.83 -6.93 -14.52
C GLU A 97 -19.97 -7.91 -13.33
N ILE A 98 -19.49 -9.16 -13.44
CA ILE A 98 -19.34 -10.08 -12.29
C ILE A 98 -18.46 -9.48 -11.19
N GLY A 99 -17.50 -8.63 -11.53
CA GLY A 99 -16.67 -7.90 -10.57
C GLY A 99 -17.47 -7.02 -9.60
N ARG A 100 -18.71 -6.65 -9.93
CA ARG A 100 -19.58 -5.82 -9.08
C ARG A 100 -20.34 -6.60 -8.00
N LEU A 101 -20.28 -7.94 -8.02
CA LEU A 101 -20.81 -8.76 -6.94
C LEU A 101 -20.00 -8.50 -5.66
N SER A 102 -20.65 -7.96 -4.63
CA SER A 102 -20.01 -7.57 -3.37
C SER A 102 -19.95 -8.72 -2.36
N THR A 103 -20.84 -9.70 -2.47
CA THR A 103 -21.04 -10.79 -1.50
C THR A 103 -20.46 -12.14 -1.95
N ILE A 104 -19.86 -12.20 -3.13
CA ILE A 104 -19.33 -13.45 -3.71
C ILE A 104 -18.11 -13.93 -2.91
N LEU A 105 -18.18 -15.18 -2.44
CA LEU A 105 -17.14 -15.86 -1.69
C LEU A 105 -16.37 -16.82 -2.59
N GLU A 106 -17.08 -17.52 -3.48
CA GLU A 106 -16.51 -18.55 -4.31
C GLU A 106 -17.03 -18.48 -5.75
N ILE A 107 -16.10 -18.53 -6.69
CA ILE A 107 -16.36 -18.72 -8.13
C ILE A 107 -15.44 -19.85 -8.59
N ASP A 108 -16.03 -20.95 -9.05
CA ASP A 108 -15.29 -22.09 -9.59
C ASP A 108 -15.41 -22.15 -11.12
N LEU A 109 -14.25 -22.15 -11.79
CA LEU A 109 -14.14 -22.13 -13.25
C LEU A 109 -13.33 -23.32 -13.78
N ARG A 110 -13.10 -24.36 -12.96
CA ARG A 110 -12.31 -25.54 -13.38
C ARG A 110 -12.97 -26.21 -14.59
N GLY A 111 -12.15 -26.62 -15.55
CA GLY A 111 -12.64 -27.29 -16.76
C GLY A 111 -13.32 -26.36 -17.78
N ALA A 112 -13.36 -25.04 -17.55
CA ALA A 112 -13.79 -24.08 -18.57
C ALA A 112 -12.62 -23.70 -19.50
N PRO A 113 -12.80 -23.67 -20.84
CA PRO A 113 -11.77 -23.31 -21.82
C PRO A 113 -11.55 -21.79 -21.90
N LEU A 114 -11.24 -21.17 -20.75
CA LEU A 114 -11.00 -19.73 -20.65
C LEU A 114 -9.76 -19.34 -21.46
N LYS A 115 -9.78 -18.12 -22.02
CA LYS A 115 -8.61 -17.53 -22.69
C LYS A 115 -7.37 -17.56 -21.79
N ALA A 116 -6.18 -17.68 -22.39
CA ALA A 116 -4.89 -17.87 -21.69
C ALA A 116 -4.68 -16.95 -20.47
N LYS A 117 -5.08 -15.68 -20.58
CA LYS A 117 -4.96 -14.69 -19.49
C LYS A 117 -5.86 -14.97 -18.27
N MET A 118 -6.91 -15.79 -18.42
CA MET A 118 -7.88 -16.13 -17.38
C MET A 118 -7.74 -17.57 -16.85
N LYS A 119 -6.91 -18.42 -17.46
CA LYS A 119 -6.70 -19.83 -17.07
C LYS A 119 -6.18 -19.99 -15.63
N PHE A 120 -5.47 -18.98 -15.12
CA PHE A 120 -4.87 -18.99 -13.78
C PHE A 120 -5.88 -18.79 -12.64
N PHE A 121 -7.13 -18.40 -12.94
CA PHE A 121 -8.12 -18.05 -11.92
C PHE A 121 -9.08 -19.18 -11.53
N HIS A 122 -8.83 -20.42 -11.96
CA HIS A 122 -9.76 -21.56 -11.83
C HIS A 122 -10.32 -21.80 -10.41
N ARG A 123 -9.58 -21.41 -9.36
CA ARG A 123 -10.01 -21.40 -7.95
C ARG A 123 -9.65 -20.12 -7.18
N ASN A 124 -9.13 -19.10 -7.87
CA ASN A 124 -8.68 -17.87 -7.22
C ASN A 124 -9.75 -16.78 -7.35
N THR A 125 -10.80 -16.88 -6.54
CA THR A 125 -11.93 -15.95 -6.57
C THR A 125 -11.51 -14.51 -6.25
N LYS A 126 -10.64 -14.29 -5.26
CA LYS A 126 -10.16 -12.95 -4.91
C LYS A 126 -9.38 -12.29 -6.06
N GLY A 127 -8.47 -13.04 -6.68
CA GLY A 127 -7.69 -12.58 -7.84
C GLY A 127 -8.56 -12.31 -9.06
N LEU A 128 -9.52 -13.19 -9.34
CA LEU A 128 -10.48 -13.04 -10.42
C LEU A 128 -11.33 -11.78 -10.25
N MET A 129 -11.88 -11.57 -9.06
CA MET A 129 -12.71 -10.41 -8.75
C MET A 129 -11.94 -9.10 -8.92
N SER A 130 -10.67 -9.06 -8.48
CA SER A 130 -9.79 -7.91 -8.70
C SER A 130 -9.60 -7.63 -10.21
N TYR A 131 -9.29 -8.67 -10.98
CA TYR A 131 -9.09 -8.58 -12.43
C TYR A 131 -10.35 -8.08 -13.18
N LEU A 132 -11.53 -8.57 -12.81
CA LEU A 132 -12.79 -8.16 -13.45
C LEU A 132 -13.17 -6.72 -13.08
N ARG A 133 -13.00 -6.31 -11.82
CA ARG A 133 -13.23 -4.93 -11.36
C ARG A 133 -12.34 -3.93 -12.11
N GLU A 134 -11.06 -4.27 -12.27
CA GLU A 134 -10.13 -3.47 -13.05
C GLU A 134 -10.59 -3.31 -14.51
N ARG A 135 -11.03 -4.42 -15.14
CA ARG A 135 -11.50 -4.38 -16.53
C ARG A 135 -12.78 -3.55 -16.67
N ASP A 136 -13.66 -3.56 -15.68
CA ASP A 136 -14.89 -2.76 -15.67
C ASP A 136 -14.61 -1.26 -15.51
N ALA A 137 -13.73 -0.89 -14.57
CA ALA A 137 -13.27 0.48 -14.40
C ALA A 137 -12.63 1.04 -15.69
N ARG A 138 -11.74 0.27 -16.34
CA ARG A 138 -11.10 0.67 -17.61
C ARG A 138 -12.11 0.91 -18.74
N LYS A 139 -13.19 0.14 -18.83
CA LYS A 139 -14.25 0.35 -19.84
C LYS A 139 -15.07 1.60 -19.51
N HIS A 140 -15.46 1.80 -18.25
CA HIS A 140 -16.18 3.02 -17.85
C HIS A 140 -15.40 4.28 -18.20
N ILE A 141 -14.09 4.30 -17.94
CA ILE A 141 -13.21 5.41 -18.31
C ILE A 141 -13.21 5.64 -19.83
N LYS A 142 -13.07 4.57 -20.63
CA LYS A 142 -13.12 4.70 -22.11
C LYS A 142 -14.47 5.20 -22.62
N VAL A 143 -15.58 4.78 -22.01
CA VAL A 143 -16.93 5.22 -22.38
C VAL A 143 -17.15 6.69 -22.00
N CYS A 144 -16.69 7.13 -20.84
CA CYS A 144 -16.75 8.53 -20.44
C CYS A 144 -15.88 9.43 -21.35
N LEU A 145 -14.69 8.96 -21.75
CA LEU A 145 -13.82 9.65 -22.70
C LEU A 145 -14.40 9.71 -24.12
N ALA A 146 -15.15 8.69 -24.54
CA ALA A 146 -15.83 8.67 -25.84
C ALA A 146 -17.06 9.58 -25.86
N LYS A 147 -17.82 9.67 -24.75
CA LYS A 147 -18.98 10.56 -24.62
C LYS A 147 -18.60 12.05 -24.60
N GLY A 148 -17.39 12.40 -24.16
CA GLY A 148 -16.86 13.76 -24.25
C GLY A 148 -16.42 14.21 -25.65
N LYS A 149 -16.37 13.31 -26.64
CA LYS A 149 -15.99 13.62 -28.03
C LYS A 149 -17.18 13.68 -29.02
N GLY A 150 -18.41 13.50 -28.56
CA GLY A 150 -19.58 13.40 -29.43
C GLY A 150 -20.68 14.40 -29.06
N LYS A 151 -20.51 15.65 -29.50
CA LYS A 151 -21.52 16.67 -29.87
C LYS A 151 -20.84 18.04 -29.90
N GLY A 152 -20.01 18.25 -30.91
CA GLY A 152 -19.65 19.58 -31.40
C GLY A 152 -20.13 19.60 -32.83
N GLN A 153 -21.24 20.28 -33.05
CA GLN A 153 -21.82 20.52 -34.36
C GLN A 153 -20.82 21.37 -35.15
N ASP A 154 -20.55 20.96 -36.39
CA ASP A 154 -19.64 21.63 -37.31
C ASP A 154 -20.08 23.08 -37.51
N ASP A 155 -19.18 24.02 -37.22
CA ASP A 155 -19.09 25.30 -37.92
C ASP A 155 -17.61 25.63 -38.10
N GLY A 156 -17.28 26.03 -39.33
CA GLY A 156 -15.96 25.89 -39.94
C GLY A 156 -14.83 26.69 -39.30
N GLY A 157 -13.63 26.12 -39.40
CA GLY A 157 -12.38 26.78 -39.01
C GLY A 157 -11.19 25.88 -39.32
N THR A 158 -10.74 25.92 -40.56
CA THR A 158 -9.54 25.25 -41.07
C THR A 158 -8.31 25.65 -40.23
N VAL A 159 -7.77 24.73 -39.42
CA VAL A 159 -6.38 24.82 -38.93
C VAL A 159 -5.75 23.43 -38.98
N GLN A 160 -4.69 23.32 -39.78
CA GLN A 160 -3.93 22.11 -40.00
C GLN A 160 -3.24 21.59 -38.72
N PRO A 161 -3.05 20.27 -38.56
CA PRO A 161 -2.29 19.72 -37.45
C PRO A 161 -0.78 19.81 -37.73
N THR A 162 -0.06 20.59 -36.94
CA THR A 162 1.41 20.57 -36.92
C THR A 162 1.91 19.27 -36.29
N ARG A 163 2.71 18.54 -37.07
CA ARG A 163 3.52 17.38 -36.66
C ARG A 163 4.48 17.79 -35.55
N PHE A 164 4.43 17.10 -34.41
CA PHE A 164 5.59 16.94 -33.54
C PHE A 164 6.27 15.60 -33.84
N SER A 165 7.50 15.70 -34.34
CA SER A 165 8.44 14.64 -34.61
C SER A 165 8.91 13.97 -33.32
N THR A 166 8.73 12.66 -33.21
CA THR A 166 9.48 11.81 -32.27
C THR A 166 10.52 11.06 -33.10
N GLY A 167 11.78 11.50 -32.99
CA GLY A 167 12.93 10.78 -33.51
C GLY A 167 13.48 9.83 -32.44
N MET A 168 13.46 8.54 -32.73
CA MET A 168 14.45 7.57 -32.26
C MET A 168 14.34 6.31 -33.13
N ALA A 169 15.45 5.95 -33.78
CA ALA A 169 15.61 4.89 -34.77
C ALA A 169 15.58 3.47 -34.15
N PRO A 170 15.37 2.41 -34.95
CA PRO A 170 15.15 1.05 -34.46
C PRO A 170 16.46 0.27 -34.29
N TRP A 171 16.54 -0.54 -33.24
CA TRP A 171 17.55 -1.59 -33.09
C TRP A 171 16.97 -2.93 -33.56
N ASN A 172 17.57 -3.50 -34.60
CA ASN A 172 17.44 -4.90 -34.98
C ASN A 172 18.78 -5.60 -34.69
N GLY A 173 18.73 -6.75 -34.03
CA GLY A 173 19.89 -7.61 -33.78
C GLY A 173 19.50 -8.80 -32.91
N ALA A 174 19.48 -9.99 -33.51
CA ALA A 174 18.97 -11.23 -32.95
C ALA A 174 19.97 -11.96 -32.02
N ALA A 175 19.39 -12.87 -31.20
CA ALA A 175 19.94 -14.10 -30.62
C ALA A 175 21.10 -14.02 -29.60
N CYS A 176 20.83 -14.39 -28.34
CA CYS A 176 21.24 -15.69 -27.79
C CYS A 176 20.60 -15.92 -26.40
N GLU A 177 20.07 -17.12 -26.20
CA GLU A 177 19.44 -17.62 -24.97
C GLU A 177 20.46 -17.86 -23.85
N THR A 178 20.11 -17.56 -22.60
CA THR A 178 20.37 -18.42 -21.44
C THR A 178 19.45 -18.02 -20.28
N HIS A 179 19.17 -18.99 -19.42
CA HIS A 179 18.08 -19.10 -18.45
C HIS A 179 17.90 -17.97 -17.40
N ARG A 180 16.61 -17.62 -17.17
CA ARG A 180 15.90 -17.10 -15.96
C ARG A 180 16.66 -16.22 -14.91
N PRO A 181 16.00 -15.17 -14.39
CA PRO A 181 14.85 -15.38 -13.50
C PRO A 181 13.63 -14.48 -13.78
N GLN A 182 12.61 -15.06 -14.41
CA GLN A 182 11.28 -14.44 -14.59
C GLN A 182 10.47 -14.32 -13.28
N VAL A 183 10.94 -14.91 -12.17
CA VAL A 183 10.23 -14.91 -10.87
C VAL A 183 10.30 -13.54 -10.19
N VAL A 184 11.39 -12.78 -10.38
CA VAL A 184 11.55 -11.45 -9.77
C VAL A 184 10.67 -10.39 -10.48
N LYS A 185 10.50 -10.52 -11.80
CA LYS A 185 9.73 -9.57 -12.62
C LYS A 185 8.22 -9.64 -12.33
N PHE A 186 7.69 -10.82 -12.02
CA PHE A 186 6.27 -11.01 -11.73
C PHE A 186 5.88 -10.54 -10.32
N GLY A 187 6.79 -10.67 -9.34
CA GLY A 187 6.61 -10.09 -8.00
C GLY A 187 6.50 -8.56 -8.06
N LEU A 188 7.33 -7.92 -8.88
CA LEU A 188 7.26 -6.49 -9.17
C LEU A 188 5.98 -6.10 -9.92
N GLU A 189 5.55 -6.84 -10.95
CA GLU A 189 4.30 -6.53 -11.69
C GLU A 189 3.03 -6.69 -10.85
N VAL A 190 2.95 -7.70 -9.99
CA VAL A 190 1.83 -7.93 -9.05
C VAL A 190 1.84 -6.92 -7.89
N ALA A 191 3.01 -6.56 -7.38
CA ALA A 191 3.16 -5.49 -6.39
C ALA A 191 2.80 -4.12 -6.98
N MET A 192 3.21 -3.85 -8.21
CA MET A 192 2.86 -2.64 -8.96
C MET A 192 1.36 -2.55 -9.24
N THR A 193 0.66 -3.67 -9.51
CA THR A 193 -0.81 -3.66 -9.65
C THR A 193 -1.53 -3.49 -8.32
N ARG A 194 -1.01 -4.03 -7.21
CA ARG A 194 -1.57 -3.82 -5.85
C ARG A 194 -1.40 -2.38 -5.37
N LEU A 195 -0.21 -1.81 -5.54
CA LEU A 195 0.08 -0.40 -5.24
C LEU A 195 -0.74 0.53 -6.15
N ALA A 196 -0.81 0.24 -7.45
CA ALA A 196 -1.64 1.01 -8.38
C ALA A 196 -3.14 0.95 -8.04
N PHE A 197 -3.65 -0.21 -7.61
CA PHE A 197 -5.03 -0.35 -7.15
C PHE A 197 -5.28 0.45 -5.86
N ALA A 198 -4.36 0.38 -4.90
CA ALA A 198 -4.51 1.09 -3.64
C ALA A 198 -4.45 2.61 -3.85
N LEU A 199 -3.52 3.08 -4.70
CA LEU A 199 -3.44 4.48 -5.14
C LEU A 199 -4.69 4.91 -5.92
N PHE A 200 -5.27 4.04 -6.74
CA PHE A 200 -6.50 4.31 -7.48
C PHE A 200 -7.72 4.40 -6.55
N SER A 201 -7.85 3.48 -5.59
CA SER A 201 -8.91 3.50 -4.58
C SER A 201 -8.83 4.77 -3.72
N LEU A 202 -7.61 5.18 -3.35
CA LEU A 202 -7.36 6.41 -2.60
C LEU A 202 -7.67 7.66 -3.41
N LYS A 203 -7.37 7.68 -4.71
CA LYS A 203 -7.79 8.77 -5.62
C LYS A 203 -9.30 8.95 -5.65
N VAL A 204 -10.05 7.85 -5.71
CA VAL A 204 -11.53 7.88 -5.70
C VAL A 204 -12.05 8.34 -4.34
N GLU A 205 -11.46 7.85 -3.24
CA GLU A 205 -11.84 8.28 -1.89
C GLU A 205 -11.58 9.78 -1.66
N LEU A 206 -10.41 10.26 -2.08
CA LEU A 206 -10.03 11.66 -1.98
C LEU A 206 -10.97 12.54 -2.83
N TYR A 207 -11.25 12.12 -4.08
CA TYR A 207 -12.19 12.83 -4.95
C TYR A 207 -13.58 12.91 -4.31
N ASN A 208 -14.10 11.79 -3.80
CA ASN A 208 -15.40 11.75 -3.16
C ASN A 208 -15.43 12.69 -1.95
N LYS A 209 -14.46 12.61 -1.03
CA LYS A 209 -14.41 13.48 0.16
C LYS A 209 -14.33 14.96 -0.18
N LEU A 210 -13.51 15.33 -1.15
CA LEU A 210 -13.38 16.71 -1.62
C LEU A 210 -14.66 17.19 -2.32
N SER A 211 -15.32 16.31 -3.07
CA SER A 211 -16.56 16.62 -3.81
C SER A 211 -17.81 16.70 -2.91
N THR A 212 -17.89 15.88 -1.85
CA THR A 212 -19.04 15.88 -0.94
C THR A 212 -18.87 16.85 0.22
N GLY A 213 -17.64 17.28 0.50
CA GLY A 213 -17.26 18.21 1.57
C GLY A 213 -16.88 19.59 1.03
N LEU A 214 -15.60 19.94 1.09
CA LEU A 214 -15.10 21.32 0.89
C LEU A 214 -15.50 21.98 -0.43
N TYR A 215 -15.55 21.24 -1.54
CA TYR A 215 -15.79 21.84 -2.86
C TYR A 215 -17.17 21.50 -3.42
N ARG A 216 -18.11 21.09 -2.56
CA ARG A 216 -19.48 20.73 -2.95
C ARG A 216 -20.16 21.83 -3.76
N GLU A 217 -19.96 23.08 -3.38
CA GLU A 217 -20.56 24.26 -4.03
C GLU A 217 -19.81 24.70 -5.30
N VAL A 218 -18.57 24.23 -5.49
CA VAL A 218 -17.68 24.64 -6.60
C VAL A 218 -17.71 23.64 -7.76
N LEU A 219 -18.28 22.44 -7.55
CA LEU A 219 -18.37 21.37 -8.56
C LEU A 219 -19.14 21.77 -9.81
N ASP A 220 -20.22 22.54 -9.66
CA ASP A 220 -21.08 22.96 -10.77
C ASP A 220 -20.55 24.23 -11.49
N SER A 221 -19.49 24.85 -10.95
CA SER A 221 -18.82 26.02 -11.51
C SER A 221 -17.71 25.63 -12.50
N PRO A 222 -17.34 26.47 -13.50
CA PRO A 222 -16.16 26.25 -14.34
C PRO A 222 -14.87 25.99 -13.54
N THR A 223 -14.81 26.47 -12.30
CA THR A 223 -13.72 26.28 -11.35
C THR A 223 -13.58 24.81 -10.87
N GLY A 224 -14.67 24.03 -10.85
CA GLY A 224 -14.67 22.61 -10.47
C GLY A 224 -13.82 21.72 -11.39
N ARG A 225 -13.50 22.20 -12.60
CA ARG A 225 -12.57 21.52 -13.54
C ARG A 225 -11.14 21.43 -13.00
N HIS A 226 -10.74 22.30 -12.08
CA HIS A 226 -9.38 22.32 -11.52
C HIS A 226 -9.14 21.28 -10.40
N ILE A 227 -10.20 20.67 -9.87
CA ILE A 227 -10.11 19.62 -8.84
C ILE A 227 -9.36 18.38 -9.36
N HIS A 228 -9.62 17.99 -10.62
CA HIS A 228 -9.01 16.79 -11.22
C HIS A 228 -7.49 16.95 -11.46
N PRO A 229 -7.00 18.05 -12.07
CA PRO A 229 -5.58 18.36 -12.15
C PRO A 229 -4.89 18.42 -10.78
N LEU A 230 -5.53 19.01 -9.77
CA LEU A 230 -5.00 19.10 -8.42
C LEU A 230 -4.82 17.71 -7.77
N ILE A 231 -5.83 16.85 -7.82
CA ILE A 231 -5.73 15.47 -7.30
C ILE A 231 -4.65 14.69 -8.03
N LYS A 232 -4.52 14.88 -9.34
CA LYS A 232 -3.46 14.25 -10.13
C LYS A 232 -2.08 14.72 -9.69
N ALA A 233 -1.88 16.03 -9.49
CA ALA A 233 -0.63 16.60 -9.01
C ALA A 233 -0.28 16.14 -7.59
N VAL A 234 -1.25 16.10 -6.66
CA VAL A 234 -1.08 15.56 -5.31
C VAL A 234 -0.66 14.08 -5.37
N CYS A 235 -1.31 13.26 -6.18
CA CYS A 235 -0.94 11.85 -6.29
C CYS A 235 0.43 11.61 -6.95
N LEU A 236 0.97 12.60 -7.69
CA LEU A 236 2.33 12.56 -8.21
C LEU A 236 3.35 13.07 -7.17
N ALA A 237 2.93 13.97 -6.28
CA ALA A 237 3.76 14.46 -5.19
C ALA A 237 3.88 13.46 -4.04
N PHE A 238 2.88 12.61 -3.81
CA PHE A 238 2.83 11.61 -2.74
C PHE A 238 2.94 10.19 -3.31
N ASN A 239 4.17 9.67 -3.36
CA ASN A 239 4.47 8.34 -3.91
C ASN A 239 4.31 7.19 -2.89
N ASP A 240 4.11 7.50 -1.60
CA ASP A 240 3.88 6.50 -0.56
C ASP A 240 2.38 6.31 -0.26
N LEU A 241 1.99 5.05 -0.08
CA LEU A 241 0.59 4.66 0.12
C LEU A 241 0.05 5.10 1.49
N GLN A 242 0.87 5.09 2.53
CA GLN A 242 0.47 5.49 3.88
C GLN A 242 0.38 7.01 3.99
N GLU A 243 1.31 7.74 3.36
CA GLU A 243 1.23 9.20 3.27
C GLU A 243 -0.07 9.62 2.58
N LEU A 244 -0.41 9.01 1.44
CA LEU A 244 -1.64 9.35 0.70
C LEU A 244 -2.92 9.05 1.50
N LYS A 245 -2.92 7.97 2.31
CA LYS A 245 -4.01 7.68 3.27
C LYS A 245 -4.14 8.76 4.33
N GLN A 246 -3.02 9.26 4.85
CA GLN A 246 -3.04 10.34 5.85
C GLN A 246 -3.52 11.66 5.23
N VAL A 247 -3.11 11.96 4.00
CA VAL A 247 -3.64 13.12 3.25
C VAL A 247 -5.15 13.00 3.08
N ALA A 248 -5.67 11.82 2.72
CA ALA A 248 -7.12 11.57 2.61
C ALA A 248 -7.89 11.60 3.94
N ARG A 249 -7.21 11.47 5.08
CA ARG A 249 -7.80 11.60 6.42
C ARG A 249 -7.82 13.04 6.92
N HIS A 250 -6.86 13.85 6.49
CA HIS A 250 -6.71 15.24 6.90
C HIS A 250 -7.01 16.22 5.76
N CYS A 251 -7.85 15.81 4.80
CA CYS A 251 -8.18 16.60 3.61
C CYS A 251 -8.68 18.01 3.99
N ASP A 252 -9.49 18.11 5.04
CA ASP A 252 -10.12 19.36 5.46
C ASP A 252 -9.13 20.41 5.99
N ARG A 253 -7.93 19.99 6.41
CA ARG A 253 -6.89 20.91 6.93
C ARG A 253 -5.76 21.15 5.94
N LEU A 254 -5.60 20.27 4.95
CA LEU A 254 -4.46 20.27 4.03
C LEU A 254 -4.78 20.94 2.70
N PHE A 255 -6.04 20.88 2.26
CA PHE A 255 -6.47 21.44 0.99
C PHE A 255 -6.81 22.94 1.12
N PRO A 256 -6.54 23.75 0.08
CA PRO A 256 -6.83 25.18 0.11
C PRO A 256 -8.34 25.45 0.11
N GLU A 257 -8.82 26.34 0.98
CA GLU A 257 -10.26 26.69 1.06
C GLU A 257 -10.71 27.45 -0.20
N ASP A 258 -9.86 28.33 -0.72
CA ASP A 258 -10.15 29.15 -1.90
C ASP A 258 -9.65 28.51 -3.20
N LEU A 259 -10.43 27.56 -3.76
CA LEU A 259 -10.19 27.11 -5.14
C LEU A 259 -10.76 28.09 -6.20
N ALA A 260 -11.59 29.04 -5.77
CA ALA A 260 -12.42 29.90 -6.61
C ALA A 260 -11.71 31.11 -7.23
N THR A 261 -10.59 31.56 -6.65
CA THR A 261 -9.77 32.65 -7.18
C THR A 261 -8.78 32.06 -8.19
N GLY A 262 -9.22 32.00 -9.46
CA GLY A 262 -8.50 31.37 -10.56
C GLY A 262 -7.02 31.74 -10.64
N GLY A 263 -6.18 30.73 -10.83
CA GLY A 263 -4.73 30.90 -11.07
C GLY A 263 -3.81 29.92 -10.36
N ILE A 264 -4.32 29.00 -9.54
CA ILE A 264 -3.44 28.07 -8.83
C ILE A 264 -2.93 26.97 -9.79
N ASP A 265 -1.63 27.02 -10.11
CA ASP A 265 -0.95 25.91 -10.78
C ASP A 265 -1.08 24.64 -9.91
N PRO A 266 -1.68 23.55 -10.43
CA PRO A 266 -1.83 22.28 -9.72
C PRO A 266 -0.53 21.76 -9.12
N THR A 267 0.61 22.05 -9.76
CA THR A 267 1.94 21.62 -9.32
C THR A 267 2.41 22.41 -8.10
N ALA A 268 2.24 23.74 -8.13
CA ALA A 268 2.56 24.62 -7.00
C ALA A 268 1.64 24.34 -5.79
N ALA A 269 0.36 24.06 -6.03
CA ALA A 269 -0.56 23.64 -4.97
C ALA A 269 -0.12 22.33 -4.31
N ALA A 270 0.34 21.36 -5.11
CA ALA A 270 0.81 20.08 -4.60
C ALA A 270 2.09 20.21 -3.77
N SER A 271 3.02 21.10 -4.14
CA SER A 271 4.22 21.39 -3.33
C SER A 271 3.85 22.07 -2.01
N THR A 272 2.98 23.07 -2.03
CA THR A 272 2.50 23.74 -0.80
C THR A 272 1.74 22.76 0.11
N LEU A 273 0.96 21.84 -0.47
CA LEU A 273 0.29 20.78 0.28
C LEU A 273 1.30 19.82 0.89
N ARG A 274 2.38 19.46 0.18
CA ARG A 274 3.45 18.62 0.73
C ARG A 274 4.14 19.31 1.91
N GLU A 275 4.43 20.60 1.80
CA GLU A 275 4.98 21.39 2.90
C GLU A 275 4.03 21.39 4.12
N LYS A 276 2.75 21.75 3.93
CA LYS A 276 1.72 21.69 4.99
C LYS A 276 1.60 20.29 5.61
N PHE A 277 1.64 19.24 4.80
CA PHE A 277 1.60 17.85 5.28
C PHE A 277 2.82 17.51 6.14
N THR A 278 4.03 17.86 5.69
CA THR A 278 5.25 17.62 6.47
C THR A 278 5.24 18.38 7.79
N VAL A 279 4.77 19.63 7.81
CA VAL A 279 4.61 20.43 9.04
C VAL A 279 3.57 19.77 9.97
N LEU A 280 2.42 19.35 9.44
CA LEU A 280 1.38 18.67 10.21
C LEU A 280 1.90 17.35 10.81
N GLY A 281 2.62 16.56 10.03
CA GLY A 281 3.26 15.32 10.47
C GLY A 281 4.25 15.56 11.60
N ARG A 282 5.15 16.54 11.44
CA ARG A 282 6.09 16.96 12.50
C ARG A 282 5.36 17.40 13.76
N ARG A 283 4.28 18.18 13.65
CA ARG A 283 3.49 18.66 14.79
C ARG A 283 2.80 17.51 15.53
N ASN A 284 2.20 16.57 14.80
CA ASN A 284 1.52 15.41 15.38
C ASN A 284 2.52 14.48 16.08
N GLU A 285 3.67 14.21 15.46
CA GLU A 285 4.72 13.40 16.07
C GLU A 285 5.31 14.08 17.31
N ARG A 286 5.53 15.39 17.26
CA ARG A 286 5.98 16.18 18.42
C ARG A 286 4.99 16.09 19.58
N LYS A 287 3.68 16.14 19.33
CA LYS A 287 2.65 15.92 20.36
C LYS A 287 2.70 14.50 20.93
N ARG A 288 2.84 13.49 20.07
CA ARG A 288 2.95 12.09 20.49
C ARG A 288 4.15 11.87 21.40
N LEU A 289 5.31 12.44 21.04
CA LEU A 289 6.52 12.39 21.85
C LEU A 289 6.38 13.16 23.17
N ALA A 290 5.62 14.27 23.20
CA ALA A 290 5.36 15.02 24.42
C ALA A 290 4.60 14.15 25.44
N SER A 291 3.54 13.48 24.99
CA SER A 291 2.81 12.53 25.85
C SER A 291 3.66 11.34 26.29
N GLN A 292 4.57 10.86 25.44
CA GLN A 292 5.52 9.81 25.84
C GLN A 292 6.51 10.29 26.90
N LEU A 293 7.02 11.52 26.74
CA LEU A 293 7.92 12.11 27.74
C LEU A 293 7.20 12.30 29.07
N GLU A 294 5.96 12.78 29.04
CA GLU A 294 5.09 12.92 30.21
C GLU A 294 4.95 11.62 30.98
N LEU A 295 4.59 10.53 30.29
CA LEU A 295 4.47 9.20 30.89
C LEU A 295 5.80 8.74 31.52
N LYS A 296 6.93 9.03 30.86
CA LYS A 296 8.26 8.69 31.40
C LYS A 296 8.62 9.54 32.60
N MET A 297 8.35 10.84 32.58
CA MET A 297 8.59 11.72 33.72
C MET A 297 7.75 11.29 34.93
N ARG A 298 6.47 10.95 34.71
CA ARG A 298 5.62 10.38 35.76
C ARG A 298 6.15 9.04 36.29
N ALA A 299 6.80 8.22 35.46
CA ALA A 299 7.41 6.99 35.92
C ALA A 299 8.71 7.22 36.72
N ILE A 300 9.52 8.23 36.33
CA ILE A 300 10.78 8.55 37.01
C ILE A 300 10.53 9.20 38.38
N TYR A 301 9.53 10.08 38.47
CA TYR A 301 9.25 10.88 39.67
C TYR A 301 7.90 10.53 40.32
N TYR A 302 7.53 9.25 40.28
CA TYR A 302 6.21 8.69 40.57
C TYR A 302 5.54 9.20 41.86
N ASP A 303 6.31 9.65 42.84
CA ASP A 303 5.89 10.13 44.15
C ASP A 303 6.22 11.61 44.45
N VAL A 304 7.00 12.29 43.61
CA VAL A 304 7.60 13.60 43.95
C VAL A 304 6.98 14.79 43.21
N ILE A 305 6.27 14.58 42.09
CA ILE A 305 5.76 15.67 41.24
C ILE A 305 4.23 15.68 41.17
N ASP A 306 3.64 16.86 41.33
CA ASP A 306 2.23 17.12 41.02
C ASP A 306 1.97 16.93 39.51
N PRO A 307 1.02 16.07 39.09
CA PRO A 307 0.66 15.88 37.70
C PRO A 307 0.41 17.17 36.91
N ALA A 308 -0.06 18.24 37.57
CA ALA A 308 -0.30 19.55 36.96
C ALA A 308 0.99 20.32 36.62
N ALA A 309 2.08 20.11 37.38
CA ALA A 309 3.36 20.78 37.14
C ALA A 309 4.15 20.16 35.95
N VAL A 310 3.91 18.87 35.66
CA VAL A 310 4.59 18.13 34.58
C VAL A 310 4.39 18.78 33.22
N GLU A 311 3.18 19.27 32.92
CA GLU A 311 2.89 19.95 31.66
C GLU A 311 3.75 21.21 31.47
N GLY A 312 3.98 21.97 32.56
CA GLY A 312 4.84 23.15 32.56
C GLY A 312 6.30 22.82 32.27
N TYR A 313 6.83 21.73 32.87
CA TYR A 313 8.19 21.26 32.59
C TYR A 313 8.35 20.82 31.13
N ILE A 314 7.39 20.06 30.59
CA ILE A 314 7.41 19.62 29.19
C ILE A 314 7.37 20.85 28.26
N ALA A 315 6.52 21.84 28.54
CA ALA A 315 6.47 23.06 27.75
C ALA A 315 7.83 23.79 27.74
N SER A 316 8.48 23.91 28.90
CA SER A 316 9.82 24.52 29.01
C SER A 316 10.88 23.75 28.22
N ILE A 317 10.90 22.41 28.30
CA ILE A 317 11.82 21.55 27.55
C ILE A 317 11.59 21.70 26.04
N TYR A 318 10.33 21.66 25.60
CA TYR A 318 9.98 21.75 24.18
C TYR A 318 10.25 23.15 23.61
N GLN A 319 10.24 24.19 24.43
CA GLN A 319 10.68 25.52 24.00
C GLN A 319 12.17 25.56 23.66
N GLN A 320 12.99 24.73 24.31
CA GLN A 320 14.45 24.70 24.12
C GLN A 320 14.91 23.68 23.07
N VAL A 321 14.13 22.61 22.84
CA VAL A 321 14.42 21.52 21.90
C VAL A 321 13.47 21.59 20.69
N GLU A 322 13.98 22.13 19.57
CA GLU A 322 13.19 22.35 18.35
C GLU A 322 13.23 21.19 17.36
N LEU A 323 14.36 20.50 17.27
CA LEU A 323 14.56 19.41 16.31
C LEU A 323 13.85 18.14 16.78
N LEU A 324 13.10 17.52 15.87
CA LEU A 324 12.32 16.31 16.18
C LEU A 324 13.21 15.13 16.60
N GLU A 325 14.40 15.01 16.01
CA GLU A 325 15.37 13.96 16.33
C GLU A 325 15.90 14.10 17.76
N ASP A 326 16.14 15.33 18.23
CA ASP A 326 16.59 15.59 19.59
C ASP A 326 15.49 15.26 20.61
N VAL A 327 14.23 15.55 20.28
CA VAL A 327 13.09 15.13 21.11
C VAL A 327 13.00 13.60 21.19
N GLN A 328 13.20 12.90 20.06
CA GLN A 328 13.21 11.43 20.05
C GLN A 328 14.36 10.86 20.87
N PHE A 329 15.53 11.47 20.81
CA PHE A 329 16.69 11.10 21.64
C PHE A 329 16.40 11.32 23.11
N LEU A 330 15.85 12.48 23.48
CA LEU A 330 15.46 12.81 24.85
C LEU A 330 14.45 11.80 25.40
N VAL A 331 13.41 11.46 24.64
CA VAL A 331 12.41 10.46 25.08
C VAL A 331 13.07 9.10 25.28
N ARG A 332 14.02 8.68 24.43
CA ARG A 332 14.75 7.40 24.60
C ARG A 332 15.58 7.39 25.88
N HIS A 333 16.34 8.45 26.14
CA HIS A 333 17.32 8.54 27.23
C HIS A 333 16.83 9.36 28.43
N ALA A 334 15.52 9.54 28.59
CA ALA A 334 14.94 10.37 29.65
C ALA A 334 15.46 9.99 31.04
N GLY A 335 15.63 8.70 31.35
CA GLY A 335 16.14 8.27 32.65
C GLY A 335 17.59 8.68 32.96
N THR A 336 18.38 9.01 31.95
CA THR A 336 19.79 9.44 32.11
C THR A 336 19.94 10.96 32.01
N VAL A 337 19.09 11.61 31.21
CA VAL A 337 19.16 13.05 30.94
C VAL A 337 18.43 13.86 32.02
N MET A 338 17.42 13.28 32.67
CA MET A 338 16.62 13.97 33.68
C MET A 338 17.38 14.04 35.01
N PRO A 339 17.37 15.20 35.71
CA PRO A 339 18.02 15.33 37.02
C PRO A 339 17.32 14.46 38.07
N PRO A 340 18.02 14.03 39.13
CA PRO A 340 17.40 13.25 40.21
C PRO A 340 16.33 14.06 40.96
N ASP A 341 16.52 15.37 41.10
CA ASP A 341 15.60 16.25 41.80
C ASP A 341 14.65 16.98 40.83
N PRO A 342 13.32 16.87 41.01
CA PRO A 342 12.33 17.51 40.14
C PRO A 342 12.43 19.03 40.04
N LYS A 343 12.89 19.68 41.12
CA LYS A 343 12.99 21.15 41.18
C LYS A 343 14.07 21.69 40.25
N GLU A 344 15.00 20.84 39.83
CA GLU A 344 16.09 21.19 38.92
C GLU A 344 15.72 21.01 37.44
N ILE A 345 14.51 20.50 37.15
CA ILE A 345 14.02 20.31 35.79
C ILE A 345 13.80 21.68 35.13
N THR A 346 14.81 22.13 34.41
CA THR A 346 14.77 23.31 33.56
C THR A 346 14.97 22.91 32.12
N GLY A 347 14.26 23.56 31.19
CA GLY A 347 14.43 23.26 29.75
C GLY A 347 15.89 23.42 29.27
N ILE A 348 16.63 24.37 29.85
CA ILE A 348 18.05 24.62 29.54
C ILE A 348 18.93 23.50 30.11
N GLY A 349 18.74 23.12 31.38
CA GLY A 349 19.52 22.06 32.02
C GLY A 349 19.34 20.71 31.33
N VAL A 350 18.10 20.36 30.97
CA VAL A 350 17.78 19.15 30.20
C VAL A 350 18.44 19.18 28.83
N LYS A 351 18.41 20.33 28.12
CA LYS A 351 19.08 20.48 26.82
C LYS A 351 20.60 20.31 26.94
N SER A 352 21.24 20.93 27.92
CA SER A 352 22.69 20.80 28.15
C SER A 352 23.09 19.35 28.47
N SER A 353 22.33 18.68 29.34
CA SER A 353 22.57 17.28 29.70
C SER A 353 22.37 16.34 28.50
N MET A 354 21.36 16.62 27.67
CA MET A 354 21.13 15.91 26.42
C MET A 354 22.31 16.06 25.45
N LEU A 355 22.80 17.29 25.25
CA LEU A 355 23.93 17.56 24.34
C LEU A 355 25.22 16.91 24.85
N ALA A 356 25.47 16.92 26.16
CA ALA A 356 26.60 16.22 26.76
C ALA A 356 26.52 14.71 26.47
N LEU A 357 25.35 14.09 26.70
CA LEU A 357 25.16 12.68 26.42
C LEU A 357 25.30 12.34 24.92
N GLN A 358 24.80 13.21 24.02
CA GLN A 358 24.99 13.03 22.57
C GLN A 358 26.48 13.05 22.19
N LYS A 359 27.26 13.95 22.79
CA LYS A 359 28.71 14.03 22.60
C LYS A 359 29.40 12.77 23.11
N ASP A 360 29.09 12.34 24.33
CA ASP A 360 29.68 11.15 24.94
C ASP A 360 29.39 9.87 24.12
N MET A 361 28.16 9.72 23.62
CA MET A 361 27.78 8.60 22.74
C MET A 361 28.51 8.63 21.40
N THR A 362 28.73 9.83 20.84
CA THR A 362 29.49 10.00 19.59
C THR A 362 30.96 9.63 19.79
N GLU A 363 31.56 10.08 20.89
CA GLU A 363 32.93 9.72 21.26
C GLU A 363 33.07 8.23 21.57
N ALA A 364 32.09 7.63 22.26
CA ALA A 364 32.07 6.19 22.52
C ALA A 364 31.97 5.37 21.23
N ARG A 365 31.16 5.83 20.26
CA ARG A 365 31.07 5.23 18.92
C ARG A 365 32.41 5.31 18.22
N GLN A 366 33.04 6.49 18.21
CA GLN A 366 34.34 6.68 17.58
C GLN A 366 35.40 5.76 18.18
N ARG A 367 35.45 5.64 19.52
CA ARG A 367 36.33 4.68 20.21
C ARG A 367 36.09 3.22 19.78
N CYS A 368 34.84 2.80 19.56
CA CYS A 368 34.54 1.46 19.07
C CYS A 368 35.01 1.26 17.62
N VAL A 369 34.82 2.27 16.77
CA VAL A 369 35.27 2.25 15.38
C VAL A 369 36.79 2.21 15.28
N ASP A 370 37.50 2.99 16.09
CA ASP A 370 38.96 3.00 16.13
C ASP A 370 39.49 1.64 16.64
N GLY A 371 38.87 1.07 17.68
CA GLY A 371 39.22 -0.26 18.15
C GLY A 371 38.96 -1.38 17.12
N LEU A 372 37.91 -1.25 16.29
CA LEU A 372 37.67 -2.16 15.18
C LEU A 372 38.72 -1.98 14.07
N PHE A 373 39.09 -0.73 13.76
CA PHE A 373 40.13 -0.41 12.79
C PHE A 373 41.47 -1.03 13.17
N GLU A 374 41.88 -0.94 14.44
CA GLU A 374 43.10 -1.59 14.95
C GLU A 374 43.06 -3.11 14.72
N THR A 375 41.94 -3.75 15.04
CA THR A 375 41.76 -5.20 14.87
C THR A 375 41.81 -5.60 13.39
N LEU A 376 41.15 -4.84 12.52
CA LEU A 376 41.17 -5.09 11.07
C LEU A 376 42.54 -4.82 10.45
N THR A 377 43.32 -3.89 11.00
CA THR A 377 44.70 -3.65 10.57
C THR A 377 45.60 -4.84 10.89
N GLN A 378 45.32 -5.58 11.97
CA GLN A 378 46.01 -6.84 12.28
C GLN A 378 45.62 -7.98 11.33
N ILE A 379 44.34 -8.08 10.96
CA ILE A 379 43.82 -9.12 10.04
C ILE A 379 44.30 -8.88 8.60
N TYR A 380 44.31 -7.62 8.15
CA TYR A 380 44.73 -7.22 6.81
C TYR A 380 46.08 -6.47 6.84
N ASN A 381 47.08 -7.08 7.49
CA ASN A 381 48.43 -6.53 7.62
C ASN A 381 49.07 -6.13 6.28
N ASP A 382 48.75 -6.85 5.20
CA ASP A 382 49.33 -6.66 3.85
C ASP A 382 48.61 -5.58 3.02
N GLN A 383 47.61 -4.89 3.59
CA GLN A 383 46.80 -3.88 2.87
C GLN A 383 47.10 -2.46 3.34
N GLU A 384 46.88 -1.47 2.45
CA GLU A 384 47.02 -0.05 2.81
C GLU A 384 46.06 0.35 3.95
N SER A 385 46.57 1.01 4.98
CA SER A 385 45.79 1.46 6.14
C SER A 385 44.62 2.38 5.77
N SER A 386 44.72 3.10 4.65
CA SER A 386 43.63 3.95 4.12
C SER A 386 42.42 3.13 3.64
N LYS A 387 42.66 1.96 3.01
CA LYS A 387 41.63 1.05 2.52
C LYS A 387 40.92 0.36 3.68
N VAL A 388 41.68 -0.09 4.69
CA VAL A 388 41.14 -0.68 5.92
C VAL A 388 40.31 0.34 6.70
N ARG A 389 40.77 1.60 6.80
CA ARG A 389 40.02 2.67 7.47
C ARG A 389 38.69 2.97 6.77
N ARG A 390 38.70 3.07 5.43
CA ARG A 390 37.48 3.28 4.64
C ARG A 390 36.50 2.11 4.79
N LEU A 391 36.99 0.87 4.79
CA LEU A 391 36.17 -0.31 5.05
C LEU A 391 35.52 -0.22 6.44
N THR A 392 36.33 0.05 7.48
CA THR A 392 35.87 0.15 8.86
C THR A 392 34.76 1.19 9.03
N GLN A 393 34.93 2.37 8.43
CA GLN A 393 33.92 3.43 8.44
C GLN A 393 32.62 3.00 7.76
N ARG A 394 32.72 2.39 6.56
CA ARG A 394 31.54 1.90 5.83
C ARG A 394 30.81 0.78 6.58
N VAL A 395 31.55 -0.10 7.29
CA VAL A 395 30.94 -1.11 8.16
C VAL A 395 30.20 -0.41 9.30
N ALA A 396 30.84 0.52 10.02
CA ALA A 396 30.21 1.24 11.12
C ALA A 396 28.94 2.03 10.71
N GLU A 397 28.91 2.60 9.49
CA GLU A 397 27.72 3.26 8.93
C GLU A 397 26.55 2.29 8.75
N VAL A 398 26.82 1.07 8.30
CA VAL A 398 25.79 0.04 8.11
C VAL A 398 25.18 -0.39 9.45
N PHE A 399 25.91 -0.33 10.56
CA PHE A 399 25.39 -0.63 11.90
C PHE A 399 24.54 0.50 12.50
N ALA A 400 24.78 1.76 12.12
CA ALA A 400 24.03 2.93 12.61
C ALA A 400 22.57 3.02 12.15
N LYS A 401 22.13 2.19 11.18
CA LYS A 401 20.74 2.11 10.70
C LYS A 401 20.11 3.46 10.30
N GLY A 402 20.92 4.45 9.93
CA GLY A 402 20.48 5.79 9.54
C GLY A 402 20.09 6.72 10.70
N SER A 403 20.38 6.35 11.95
CA SER A 403 20.22 7.25 13.10
C SER A 403 21.35 8.28 13.13
N ARG A 404 21.02 9.54 13.47
CA ARG A 404 22.01 10.62 13.70
C ARG A 404 22.87 10.34 14.94
N PHE A 405 22.31 9.64 15.93
CA PHE A 405 22.97 9.34 17.20
C PHE A 405 23.15 7.84 17.37
N ALA A 406 24.28 7.47 17.99
CA ALA A 406 24.58 6.08 18.32
C ALA A 406 23.60 5.56 19.38
N ASP A 407 23.01 4.40 19.15
CA ASP A 407 22.20 3.72 20.16
C ASP A 407 23.09 2.81 21.03
N ALA A 408 22.70 2.58 22.29
CA ALA A 408 23.42 1.65 23.19
C ALA A 408 23.57 0.25 22.56
N LYS A 409 22.56 -0.20 21.81
CA LYS A 409 22.60 -1.46 21.05
C LYS A 409 23.62 -1.43 19.92
N GLU A 410 23.77 -0.31 19.22
CA GLU A 410 24.78 -0.18 18.16
C GLU A 410 26.20 -0.27 18.76
N LEU A 411 26.44 0.44 19.86
CA LEU A 411 27.73 0.39 20.55
C LEU A 411 28.09 -1.04 20.98
N GLU A 412 27.12 -1.78 21.50
CA GLU A 412 27.31 -3.17 21.89
C GLU A 412 27.54 -4.09 20.69
N GLU A 413 26.77 -3.91 19.60
CA GLU A 413 26.98 -4.63 18.33
C GLU A 413 28.38 -4.37 17.76
N LEU A 414 28.90 -3.14 17.82
CA LEU A 414 30.25 -2.79 17.37
C LEU A 414 31.36 -3.38 18.25
N LYS A 415 31.20 -3.36 19.57
CA LYS A 415 32.14 -4.01 20.50
C LYS A 415 32.20 -5.52 20.25
N GLN A 416 31.05 -6.16 20.05
CA GLN A 416 30.99 -7.58 19.76
C GLN A 416 31.56 -7.88 18.37
N LEU A 417 31.29 -7.05 17.36
CA LEU A 417 31.88 -7.19 16.03
C LEU A 417 33.42 -7.11 16.09
N LYS A 418 33.98 -6.25 16.95
CA LYS A 418 35.42 -6.20 17.20
C LYS A 418 35.92 -7.54 17.76
N ALA A 419 35.23 -8.12 18.75
CA ALA A 419 35.61 -9.40 19.34
C ALA A 419 35.54 -10.58 18.35
N ASP A 420 34.53 -10.58 17.48
CA ASP A 420 34.31 -11.62 16.47
C ASP A 420 34.99 -11.32 15.11
N ALA A 421 35.83 -10.29 15.03
CA ALA A 421 36.36 -9.78 13.76
C ALA A 421 37.05 -10.86 12.92
N GLN A 422 37.80 -11.77 13.56
CA GLN A 422 38.51 -12.86 12.85
C GLN A 422 37.58 -13.90 12.20
N ARG A 423 36.33 -14.02 12.67
CA ARG A 423 35.35 -14.99 12.15
C ARG A 423 34.41 -14.36 11.13
N VAL A 424 34.04 -13.10 11.34
CA VAL A 424 33.06 -12.40 10.52
C VAL A 424 33.67 -11.82 9.25
N PHE A 425 34.92 -11.36 9.31
CA PHE A 425 35.58 -10.75 8.16
C PHE A 425 36.25 -11.83 7.28
N PRO A 426 36.11 -11.74 5.95
CA PRO A 426 36.74 -12.69 5.03
C PRO A 426 38.26 -12.52 4.99
N ALA A 427 38.98 -13.51 4.47
CA ALA A 427 40.45 -13.46 4.34
C ALA A 427 40.91 -12.36 3.38
N GLU A 428 40.13 -12.07 2.34
CA GLU A 428 40.44 -11.02 1.37
C GLU A 428 39.59 -9.75 1.59
N ILE A 429 40.25 -8.59 1.68
CA ILE A 429 39.58 -7.30 1.89
C ILE A 429 38.58 -6.94 0.78
N ARG A 430 38.77 -7.45 -0.44
CA ARG A 430 37.87 -7.20 -1.59
C ARG A 430 36.51 -7.85 -1.41
N GLU A 431 36.43 -8.95 -0.66
CA GLU A 431 35.19 -9.66 -0.37
C GLU A 431 34.45 -9.11 0.86
N ALA A 432 35.11 -8.22 1.62
CA ALA A 432 34.58 -7.63 2.84
C ALA A 432 33.56 -6.52 2.54
N GLU A 433 32.45 -6.87 1.88
CA GLU A 433 31.37 -5.91 1.67
C GLU A 433 30.63 -5.61 2.99
N PRO A 434 30.43 -4.31 3.35
CA PRO A 434 29.82 -3.92 4.63
C PRO A 434 28.47 -4.58 4.95
N ILE A 435 27.61 -4.75 3.94
CA ILE A 435 26.30 -5.38 4.08
C ILE A 435 26.44 -6.89 4.35
N ARG A 436 27.38 -7.55 3.67
CA ARG A 436 27.69 -8.97 3.84
C ARG A 436 28.25 -9.23 5.24
N VAL A 437 29.19 -8.40 5.70
CA VAL A 437 29.74 -8.44 7.07
C VAL A 437 28.63 -8.35 8.12
N ARG A 438 27.72 -7.38 7.99
CA ARG A 438 26.57 -7.28 8.91
C ARG A 438 25.66 -8.51 8.85
N THR A 439 25.44 -9.07 7.66
CA THR A 439 24.59 -10.25 7.49
C THR A 439 25.22 -11.48 8.17
N MET A 440 26.53 -11.68 7.99
CA MET A 440 27.27 -12.77 8.64
C MET A 440 27.30 -12.60 10.16
N PHE A 441 27.56 -11.39 10.66
CA PHE A 441 27.51 -11.08 12.09
C PHE A 441 26.15 -11.45 12.71
N LEU A 442 25.04 -11.08 12.04
CA LEU A 442 23.71 -11.40 12.52
C LEU A 442 23.38 -12.90 12.42
N ALA A 443 23.88 -13.60 11.41
CA ALA A 443 23.71 -15.05 11.29
C ALA A 443 24.42 -15.79 12.42
N GLN A 444 25.68 -15.45 12.69
CA GLN A 444 26.47 -16.02 13.78
C GLN A 444 25.79 -15.80 15.14
N ARG A 445 25.21 -14.63 15.36
CA ARG A 445 24.46 -14.35 16.60
C ARG A 445 23.21 -15.20 16.77
N ARG A 446 22.52 -15.55 15.67
CA ARG A 446 21.37 -16.46 15.72
C ARG A 446 21.81 -17.87 16.10
N GLU A 447 22.89 -18.35 15.49
CA GLU A 447 23.48 -19.66 15.82
C GLU A 447 23.93 -19.76 17.28
N GLN A 448 24.52 -18.69 17.84
CA GLN A 448 24.91 -18.63 19.26
C GLN A 448 23.72 -18.52 20.22
N GLN A 449 22.56 -18.06 19.75
CA GLN A 449 21.34 -17.90 20.54
C GLN A 449 20.41 -19.12 20.48
N GLY A 450 20.75 -20.15 19.69
CA GLY A 450 20.06 -21.45 19.69
C GLY A 450 18.64 -21.43 19.12
N ASP A 451 18.35 -20.50 18.21
CA ASP A 451 17.04 -20.31 17.55
C ASP A 451 17.01 -20.89 16.12
#